data_AF-A0A1W9VPL3-F1
#
_entry.id   AF-A0A1W9VPL3-F1
#
_cell.length_a   1.000
_cell.length_b   1.000
_cell.length_c   1.000
_cell.angle_alpha   90.00
_cell.angle_beta   90.00
_cell.angle_gamma   90.00
#
_symmetry.space_group_name_H-M   'P 1'
#
loop_
_entity.id
_entity.type
_entity.pdbx_description
1 polymer ?
#
loop_
_entity_poly.entity_id
_entity_poly.type
_entity_poly.pdbx_seq_one_letter_code
_entity_poly.pdbx_strand_id
1 'polypeptide(L)'
;MNNDKPLLVDTGRGLTIKYRNRLLYSKFAPTDRANKIAISNNLNDSTIYIVPSPLLCYGLDKLKLPETSIILLVEIDENLFNISDKTSPILFIKKGIDFLDILKKIDFDRYKKCELLILNGGFNLYRKEYDRLLNILLNYMHSYWKNRYTITKMGQLWIKNTIKNLPLLDSAQPFDRLKTDKPIIVVGAGESAENSLNKLKDIRDRIFILCVDTALQTLLEVDIVPDVVLALEAQYYNLPDFYGAKNKNINLIFDLSSYPGVIRTLNGKKYYAITKFSDSKILSKVEKLAPNLQMLPPLGSVGITAIYIALKLTTNSIFLVGLDFSYTLGKTHSKGTPYHLTSLQKWNRLNPGNSYESSLNRPIKNYKRVFPTCKRTTF
;
A
#
# COMPACT_ATOMS: atom_id res chain seq x y z
N MET A 1 44.15 16.39 10.77
CA MET A 1 44.05 15.29 11.75
C MET A 1 42.64 14.72 11.67
N ASN A 2 42.52 13.44 11.28
CA ASN A 2 41.26 12.74 11.01
C ASN A 2 40.34 12.70 12.24
N ASN A 3 39.32 13.57 12.28
CA ASN A 3 38.28 13.57 13.31
C ASN A 3 37.14 12.56 13.05
N ASP A 4 37.29 11.68 12.07
CA ASP A 4 36.19 10.89 11.49
C ASP A 4 36.19 9.39 11.84
N LYS A 5 37.02 8.92 12.77
CA LYS A 5 36.96 7.54 13.25
C LYS A 5 36.53 7.48 14.72
N PRO A 6 35.61 6.57 15.09
CA PRO A 6 35.24 6.36 16.48
C PRO A 6 36.43 5.75 17.23
N LEU A 7 36.65 6.22 18.45
CA LEU A 7 37.75 5.80 19.32
C LEU A 7 37.18 5.24 20.62
N LEU A 8 37.65 4.05 20.99
CA LEU A 8 37.44 3.53 22.35
C LEU A 8 38.32 4.30 23.32
N VAL A 9 37.72 4.75 24.41
CA VAL A 9 38.39 5.45 25.49
C VAL A 9 38.10 4.69 26.78
N ASP A 10 39.13 4.18 27.42
CA ASP A 10 39.03 3.58 28.75
C ASP A 10 38.88 4.70 29.80
N THR A 11 37.85 4.59 30.64
CA THR A 11 37.58 5.54 31.70
C THR A 11 38.02 5.03 33.09
N GLY A 12 38.67 3.86 33.14
CA GLY A 12 39.01 3.14 34.37
C GLY A 12 37.82 2.42 35.02
N ARG A 13 36.61 2.58 34.47
CA ARG A 13 35.35 1.95 34.92
C ARG A 13 34.54 1.36 33.77
N GLY A 14 35.18 1.19 32.60
CA GLY A 14 34.56 0.70 31.37
C GLY A 14 35.01 1.49 30.14
N LEU A 15 34.57 1.05 28.97
CA LEU A 15 34.89 1.70 27.70
C LEU A 15 33.79 2.67 27.29
N THR A 16 34.17 3.86 26.83
CA THR A 16 33.27 4.78 26.12
C THR A 16 33.74 4.95 24.68
N ILE A 17 32.83 5.38 23.80
CA ILE A 17 33.16 5.70 22.41
C ILE A 17 33.16 7.22 22.24
N LYS A 18 34.28 7.77 21.79
CA LYS A 18 34.38 9.16 21.32
C LYS A 18 34.24 9.19 19.80
N TYR A 19 33.26 9.91 19.30
CA TYR A 19 33.03 10.07 17.86
C TYR A 19 32.44 11.46 17.57
N ARG A 20 32.94 12.14 16.53
CA ARG A 20 32.52 13.51 16.14
C ARG A 20 32.47 14.49 17.31
N ASN A 21 33.54 14.51 18.12
CA ASN A 21 33.66 15.34 19.32
C ASN A 21 32.59 15.11 20.41
N ARG A 22 31.89 13.97 20.39
CA ARG A 22 30.92 13.56 21.39
C ARG A 22 31.33 12.24 22.03
N LEU A 23 31.05 12.10 23.33
CA LEU A 23 31.08 10.82 24.01
C LEU A 23 29.70 10.19 23.90
N LEU A 24 29.64 8.95 23.43
CA LEU A 24 28.37 8.24 23.22
C LEU A 24 27.91 7.47 24.47
N TYR A 25 28.83 7.24 25.40
CA TYR A 25 28.55 6.82 26.77
C TYR A 25 29.11 7.84 27.77
N SER A 26 28.68 7.74 29.04
CA SER A 26 29.19 8.61 30.11
C SER A 26 30.71 8.47 30.25
N LYS A 27 31.40 9.59 30.54
CA LYS A 27 32.84 9.62 30.83
C LYS A 27 33.19 8.96 32.17
N PHE A 28 32.26 8.99 33.13
CA PHE A 28 32.53 8.55 34.51
C PHE A 28 32.04 7.12 34.77
N ALA A 29 30.93 6.74 34.13
CA ALA A 29 30.31 5.42 34.31
C ALA A 29 29.61 4.99 33.01
N PRO A 30 30.37 4.47 32.02
CA PRO A 30 29.86 4.21 30.67
C PRO A 30 28.63 3.29 30.60
N THR A 31 28.51 2.32 31.51
CA THR A 31 27.44 1.30 31.51
C THR A 31 26.19 1.71 32.30
N ASP A 32 26.32 2.59 33.31
CA ASP A 32 25.27 2.87 34.31
C ASP A 32 23.96 3.35 33.70
N ARG A 33 24.02 4.30 32.76
CA ARG A 33 22.82 4.86 32.13
C ARG A 33 22.05 3.77 31.37
N ALA A 34 22.75 2.98 30.58
CA ALA A 34 22.15 1.92 29.79
C ALA A 34 21.54 0.84 30.68
N ASN A 35 22.26 0.45 31.74
CA ASN A 35 21.78 -0.49 32.75
C ASN A 35 20.53 0.03 33.49
N LYS A 36 20.54 1.29 33.91
CA LYS A 36 19.40 1.91 34.58
C LYS A 36 18.18 1.94 33.68
N ILE A 37 18.34 2.31 32.41
CA ILE A 37 17.26 2.30 31.41
C ILE A 37 16.76 0.86 31.21
N ALA A 38 17.65 -0.12 31.07
CA ALA A 38 17.27 -1.52 30.84
C ALA A 38 16.50 -2.12 32.02
N ILE A 39 16.91 -1.84 33.27
CA ILE A 39 16.27 -2.36 34.48
C ILE A 39 14.94 -1.67 34.76
N SER A 40 14.84 -0.36 34.48
CA SER A 40 13.63 0.44 34.79
C SER A 40 12.54 0.34 33.74
N ASN A 41 12.85 -0.09 32.51
CA ASN A 41 11.84 -0.26 31.47
C ASN A 41 11.12 -1.60 31.60
N ASN A 42 9.83 -1.53 31.91
CA ASN A 42 8.92 -2.66 31.75
C ASN A 42 8.55 -2.78 30.26
N LEU A 43 9.16 -3.75 29.58
CA LEU A 43 8.91 -4.00 28.17
C LEU A 43 7.54 -4.66 27.98
N ASN A 44 6.79 -4.14 27.02
CA ASN A 44 5.52 -4.68 26.54
C ASN A 44 5.69 -6.01 25.77
N ASP A 45 4.73 -6.91 25.92
CA ASP A 45 4.56 -8.11 25.07
C ASP A 45 4.28 -7.76 23.60
N SER A 46 4.50 -8.73 22.71
CA SER A 46 4.22 -8.64 21.26
C SER A 46 4.78 -7.36 20.63
N THR A 47 5.99 -6.96 21.01
CA THR A 47 6.59 -5.68 20.61
C THR A 47 7.92 -5.89 19.88
N ILE A 48 8.12 -5.15 18.79
CA ILE A 48 9.41 -5.04 18.10
C ILE A 48 10.14 -3.81 18.65
N TYR A 49 11.25 -4.03 19.37
CA TYR A 49 12.08 -2.95 19.87
C TYR A 49 13.20 -2.66 18.87
N ILE A 50 13.32 -1.40 18.44
CA ILE A 50 14.48 -0.92 17.69
C ILE A 50 15.45 -0.31 18.69
N VAL A 51 16.67 -0.86 18.77
CA VAL A 51 17.78 -0.25 19.53
C VAL A 51 18.65 0.50 18.53
N PRO A 52 18.56 1.85 18.50
CA PRO A 52 19.36 2.67 17.62
C PRO A 52 20.80 2.78 18.14
N SER A 53 21.76 2.59 17.24
CA SER A 53 23.19 2.66 17.55
C SER A 53 23.56 1.78 18.75
N PRO A 54 23.56 0.44 18.60
CA PRO A 54 23.81 -0.49 19.70
C PRO A 54 25.20 -0.29 20.35
N LEU A 55 26.19 0.21 19.59
CA LEU A 55 27.55 0.49 20.07
C LEU A 55 28.13 -0.74 20.81
N LEU A 56 28.50 -0.60 22.08
CA LEU A 56 29.06 -1.69 22.89
C LEU A 56 27.98 -2.56 23.56
N CYS A 57 26.73 -2.47 23.10
CA CYS A 57 25.62 -3.30 23.56
C CYS A 57 25.32 -3.23 25.07
N TYR A 58 25.82 -2.20 25.76
CA TYR A 58 25.58 -2.00 27.19
C TYR A 58 24.10 -1.95 27.52
N GLY A 59 23.71 -2.67 28.58
CA GLY A 59 22.34 -2.75 29.08
C GLY A 59 21.48 -3.83 28.41
N LEU A 60 21.87 -4.37 27.24
CA LEU A 60 21.08 -5.40 26.56
C LEU A 60 20.96 -6.70 27.38
N ASP A 61 22.03 -7.08 28.08
CA ASP A 61 22.10 -8.22 28.99
C ASP A 61 21.15 -8.10 30.19
N LYS A 62 20.77 -6.87 30.55
CA LYS A 62 19.89 -6.57 31.70
C LYS A 62 18.44 -6.34 31.30
N LEU A 63 18.12 -6.36 30.00
CA LEU A 63 16.75 -6.24 29.53
C LEU A 63 15.98 -7.53 29.81
N LYS A 64 14.84 -7.38 30.47
CA LYS A 64 13.86 -8.46 30.62
C LYS A 64 12.93 -8.46 29.41
N LEU A 65 13.42 -8.96 28.28
CA LEU A 65 12.64 -9.04 27.05
C LEU A 65 11.57 -10.15 27.17
N PRO A 66 10.27 -9.85 26.96
CA PRO A 66 9.25 -10.89 26.90
C PRO A 66 9.51 -11.86 25.73
N GLU A 67 9.22 -13.14 25.92
CA GLU A 67 9.39 -14.18 24.87
C GLU A 67 8.57 -13.88 23.60
N THR A 68 7.53 -13.07 23.73
CA THR A 68 6.65 -12.63 22.64
C THR A 68 7.21 -11.44 21.85
N SER A 69 8.39 -10.93 22.20
CA SER A 69 8.98 -9.70 21.66
C SER A 69 10.36 -9.95 21.05
N ILE A 70 10.80 -9.03 20.18
CA ILE A 70 12.12 -9.11 19.55
C ILE A 70 12.84 -7.77 19.61
N ILE A 71 14.16 -7.81 19.53
CA ILE A 71 15.03 -6.64 19.43
C ILE A 71 15.67 -6.62 18.04
N LEU A 72 15.63 -5.46 17.40
CA LEU A 72 16.35 -5.15 16.17
C LEU A 72 17.46 -4.14 16.49
N LEU A 73 18.73 -4.57 16.35
CA LEU A 73 19.87 -3.68 16.54
C LEU A 73 20.17 -2.98 15.21
N VAL A 74 20.07 -1.65 15.20
CA VAL A 74 20.20 -0.89 13.96
C VAL A 74 21.33 0.11 14.06
N GLU A 75 22.34 -0.08 13.20
CA GLU A 75 23.46 0.84 13.06
C GLU A 75 23.56 1.31 11.61
N ILE A 76 23.50 2.62 11.43
CA ILE A 76 23.48 3.24 10.10
C ILE A 76 24.84 3.81 9.72
N ASP A 77 25.71 4.06 10.70
CA ASP A 77 27.06 4.55 10.49
C ASP A 77 28.04 3.38 10.45
N GLU A 78 28.74 3.24 9.32
CA GLU A 78 29.66 2.12 9.10
C GLU A 78 30.84 2.12 10.07
N ASN A 79 31.32 3.29 10.49
CA ASN A 79 32.41 3.36 11.44
C ASN A 79 31.96 2.90 12.83
N LEU A 80 30.75 3.31 13.25
CA LEU A 80 30.15 2.83 14.50
C LEU A 80 29.80 1.35 14.44
N PHE A 81 29.33 0.85 13.29
CA PHE A 81 29.08 -0.57 13.08
C PHE A 81 30.34 -1.42 13.27
N ASN A 82 31.48 -0.93 12.79
CA ASN A 82 32.75 -1.65 12.86
C ASN A 82 33.29 -1.78 14.28
N ILE A 83 33.02 -0.80 15.15
CA ILE A 83 33.46 -0.79 16.55
C ILE A 83 32.39 -1.35 17.51
N SER A 84 31.18 -1.60 17.01
CA SER A 84 30.10 -2.15 17.82
C SER A 84 30.39 -3.60 18.21
N ASP A 85 29.90 -4.00 19.38
CA ASP A 85 30.01 -5.38 19.85
C ASP A 85 29.02 -6.28 19.09
N LYS A 86 29.58 -7.17 18.27
CA LYS A 86 28.83 -8.09 17.38
C LYS A 86 28.64 -9.48 18.00
N THR A 87 29.10 -9.70 19.23
CA THR A 87 29.02 -11.02 19.88
C THR A 87 27.60 -11.37 20.35
N SER A 88 26.70 -10.38 20.41
CA SER A 88 25.29 -10.59 20.71
C SER A 88 24.56 -11.27 19.54
N PRO A 89 23.71 -12.30 19.78
CA PRO A 89 23.04 -13.10 18.74
C PRO A 89 21.93 -12.37 17.96
N ILE A 90 21.95 -11.03 17.93
CA ILE A 90 20.82 -10.20 17.51
C ILE A 90 21.10 -9.62 16.11
N LEU A 91 20.06 -9.56 15.29
CA LEU A 91 20.11 -9.14 13.89
C LEU A 91 20.64 -7.69 13.76
N PHE A 92 21.86 -7.55 13.26
CA PHE A 92 22.52 -6.27 12.97
C PHE A 92 22.16 -5.79 11.56
N ILE A 93 21.48 -4.64 11.46
CA ILE A 93 21.07 -4.08 10.16
C ILE A 93 22.09 -3.04 9.73
N LYS A 94 22.87 -3.35 8.69
CA LYS A 94 23.81 -2.42 8.05
C LYS A 94 23.09 -1.71 6.90
N LYS A 95 22.87 -0.40 7.02
CA LYS A 95 22.32 0.47 5.94
C LYS A 95 20.83 0.20 5.62
N GLY A 96 20.09 1.25 5.27
CA GLY A 96 18.61 1.21 5.13
C GLY A 96 18.03 0.31 4.03
N ILE A 97 18.85 -0.30 3.16
CA ILE A 97 18.40 -1.24 2.12
C ILE A 97 18.06 -2.60 2.74
N ASP A 98 18.89 -3.07 3.67
CA ASP A 98 18.67 -4.35 4.37
C ASP A 98 17.41 -4.30 5.26
N PHE A 99 17.00 -3.11 5.69
CA PHE A 99 15.86 -2.95 6.60
C PHE A 99 14.56 -3.51 6.00
N LEU A 100 14.23 -3.16 4.75
CA LEU A 100 13.00 -3.63 4.10
C LEU A 100 12.99 -5.14 3.86
N ASP A 101 14.13 -5.72 3.51
CA ASP A 101 14.22 -7.18 3.30
C ASP A 101 14.14 -7.95 4.61
N ILE A 102 14.61 -7.34 5.71
CA ILE A 102 14.40 -7.87 7.06
C ILE A 102 12.92 -7.78 7.43
N LEU A 103 12.24 -6.67 7.16
CA LEU A 103 10.80 -6.56 7.44
C LEU A 103 10.01 -7.69 6.76
N LYS A 104 10.35 -8.05 5.52
CA LYS A 104 9.69 -9.16 4.81
C LYS A 104 9.85 -10.52 5.52
N LYS A 105 10.90 -10.70 6.33
CA LYS A 105 11.18 -11.95 7.07
C LYS A 105 10.54 -11.97 8.46
N ILE A 106 10.06 -10.82 8.97
CA ILE A 106 9.42 -10.74 10.28
C ILE A 106 7.99 -11.26 10.19
N ASP A 107 7.65 -12.17 11.11
CA ASP A 107 6.28 -12.67 11.29
C ASP A 107 5.45 -11.64 12.07
N PHE A 108 4.82 -10.72 11.35
CA PHE A 108 4.01 -9.65 11.95
C PHE A 108 2.72 -10.13 12.60
N ASP A 109 2.28 -11.39 12.42
CA ASP A 109 1.14 -11.92 13.19
C ASP A 109 1.47 -11.99 14.70
N ARG A 110 2.76 -12.09 15.07
CA ARG A 110 3.24 -12.16 16.47
C ARG A 110 3.38 -10.79 17.13
N TYR A 111 3.61 -9.75 16.34
CA TYR A 111 4.00 -8.43 16.86
C TYR A 111 2.96 -7.35 16.53
N LYS A 112 2.47 -6.69 17.56
CA LYS A 112 1.38 -5.69 17.48
C LYS A 112 1.87 -4.26 17.69
N LYS A 113 3.05 -4.09 18.29
CA LYS A 113 3.65 -2.79 18.59
C LYS A 113 5.08 -2.73 18.10
N CYS A 114 5.59 -1.51 17.92
CA CYS A 114 7.03 -1.29 17.81
C CYS A 114 7.43 0.00 18.52
N GLU A 115 8.61 -0.02 19.14
CA GLU A 115 9.09 1.07 20.00
C GLU A 115 10.60 1.29 19.81
N LEU A 116 11.08 2.50 20.08
CA LEU A 116 12.51 2.80 20.15
C LEU A 116 13.00 2.60 21.58
N LEU A 117 14.06 1.82 21.74
CA LEU A 117 14.73 1.61 23.02
C LEU A 117 16.10 2.29 23.01
N ILE A 118 16.14 3.54 23.48
CA ILE A 118 17.35 4.39 23.44
C ILE A 118 18.20 4.11 24.67
N LEU A 119 19.34 3.43 24.48
CA LEU A 119 20.24 3.04 25.58
C LEU A 119 21.45 3.99 25.75
N ASN A 120 21.81 4.74 24.71
CA ASN A 120 23.04 5.53 24.69
C ASN A 120 22.94 6.80 23.81
N GLY A 121 24.02 7.57 23.74
CA GLY A 121 24.11 8.84 23.02
C GLY A 121 24.24 8.72 21.50
N GLY A 122 24.53 7.53 20.95
CA GLY A 122 24.65 7.26 19.52
C GLY A 122 23.38 7.62 18.73
N PHE A 123 22.21 7.39 19.32
CA PHE A 123 20.92 7.83 18.78
C PHE A 123 20.91 9.31 18.36
N ASN A 124 21.55 10.19 19.14
CA ASN A 124 21.52 11.64 18.89
C ASN A 124 22.37 12.07 17.70
N LEU A 125 23.25 11.20 17.17
CA LEU A 125 24.03 11.50 15.97
C LEU A 125 23.17 11.45 14.71
N TYR A 126 22.16 10.57 14.70
CA TYR A 126 21.34 10.26 13.53
C TYR A 126 19.86 10.09 13.88
N ARG A 127 19.36 10.96 14.77
CA ARG A 127 18.00 10.88 15.31
C ARG A 127 16.93 10.85 14.20
N LYS A 128 17.07 11.72 13.19
CA LYS A 128 16.10 11.81 12.09
C LYS A 128 16.00 10.51 11.30
N GLU A 129 17.14 9.85 11.09
CA GLU A 129 17.24 8.60 10.37
C GLU A 129 16.63 7.44 11.18
N TYR A 130 16.90 7.35 12.48
CA TYR A 130 16.27 6.35 13.35
C TYR A 130 14.75 6.57 13.48
N ASP A 131 14.31 7.81 13.63
CA ASP A 131 12.89 8.17 13.63
C ASP A 131 12.23 7.78 12.29
N ARG A 132 12.93 7.98 11.16
CA ARG A 132 12.46 7.54 9.84
C ARG A 132 12.33 6.02 9.76
N LEU A 133 13.27 5.25 10.30
CA LEU A 133 13.22 3.78 10.30
C LEU A 133 12.04 3.25 11.15
N LEU A 134 11.81 3.83 12.34
CA LEU A 134 10.64 3.52 13.15
C LEU A 134 9.34 3.77 12.36
N ASN A 135 9.25 4.92 11.67
CA ASN A 135 8.08 5.25 10.85
C ASN A 135 7.88 4.29 9.68
N ILE A 136 8.97 3.81 9.05
CA ILE A 136 8.88 2.78 8.00
C ILE A 136 8.31 1.49 8.58
N LEU A 137 8.81 1.03 9.73
CA LEU A 137 8.29 -0.15 10.42
C LEU A 137 6.81 0.01 10.79
N LEU A 138 6.43 1.13 11.40
CA LEU A 138 5.03 1.44 11.74
C LEU A 138 4.12 1.40 10.51
N ASN A 139 4.54 2.01 9.40
CA ASN A 139 3.76 2.01 8.16
C ASN A 139 3.64 0.61 7.55
N TYR A 140 4.70 -0.19 7.62
CA TYR A 140 4.69 -1.58 7.18
C TYR A 140 3.72 -2.42 8.02
N MET A 141 3.81 -2.33 9.35
CA MET A 141 2.89 -2.99 10.29
C MET A 141 1.44 -2.58 10.02
N HIS A 142 1.16 -1.28 9.89
CA HIS A 142 -0.19 -0.81 9.57
C HIS A 142 -0.72 -1.37 8.26
N SER A 143 0.13 -1.44 7.23
CA SER A 143 -0.26 -1.99 5.92
C SER A 143 -0.52 -3.50 6.01
N TYR A 144 0.35 -4.23 6.72
CA TYR A 144 0.19 -5.66 6.98
C TYR A 144 -1.14 -5.95 7.69
N TRP A 145 -1.42 -5.29 8.81
CA TRP A 145 -2.63 -5.50 9.60
C TRP A 145 -3.91 -5.09 8.85
N LYS A 146 -3.87 -4.01 8.05
CA LYS A 146 -5.00 -3.63 7.18
C LYS A 146 -5.30 -4.71 6.14
N ASN A 147 -4.27 -5.22 5.47
CA ASN A 147 -4.42 -6.30 4.49
C ASN A 147 -4.94 -7.57 5.17
N ARG A 148 -4.40 -7.91 6.35
CA ARG A 148 -4.84 -9.06 7.14
C ARG A 148 -6.30 -8.97 7.54
N TYR A 149 -6.75 -7.80 8.03
CA TYR A 149 -8.15 -7.55 8.37
C TYR A 149 -9.06 -7.69 7.14
N THR A 150 -8.63 -7.15 6.01
CA THR A 150 -9.37 -7.26 4.74
C THR A 150 -9.53 -8.72 4.34
N ILE A 151 -8.45 -9.52 4.36
CA ILE A 151 -8.51 -10.96 4.07
C ILE A 151 -9.45 -11.68 5.04
N THR A 152 -9.39 -11.37 6.35
CA THR A 152 -10.26 -11.99 7.35
C THR A 152 -11.74 -11.68 7.09
N LYS A 153 -12.07 -10.46 6.67
CA LYS A 153 -13.46 -10.05 6.38
C LYS A 153 -13.96 -10.52 5.01
N MET A 154 -13.12 -10.43 3.99
CA MET A 154 -13.50 -10.62 2.59
C MET A 154 -13.17 -12.02 2.06
N GLY A 155 -12.24 -12.74 2.69
CA GLY A 155 -11.73 -14.01 2.17
C GLY A 155 -12.80 -15.07 1.94
N GLN A 156 -13.76 -15.20 2.85
CA GLN A 156 -14.88 -16.13 2.66
C GLN A 156 -15.76 -15.72 1.47
N LEU A 157 -16.00 -14.42 1.29
CA LEU A 157 -16.78 -13.89 0.18
C LEU A 157 -16.05 -14.10 -1.15
N TRP A 158 -14.76 -13.81 -1.21
CA TRP A 158 -13.93 -14.05 -2.39
C TRP A 158 -13.94 -15.52 -2.79
N ILE A 159 -13.72 -16.44 -1.84
CA ILE A 159 -13.77 -17.88 -2.10
C ILE A 159 -15.15 -18.30 -2.61
N LYS A 160 -16.22 -17.85 -1.94
CA LYS A 160 -17.60 -18.16 -2.34
C LYS A 160 -17.91 -17.68 -3.75
N ASN A 161 -17.48 -16.47 -4.11
CA ASN A 161 -17.67 -15.92 -5.44
C ASN A 161 -16.86 -16.68 -6.48
N THR A 162 -15.59 -16.99 -6.19
CA THR A 162 -14.73 -17.81 -7.05
C THR A 162 -15.42 -19.12 -7.39
N ILE A 163 -15.90 -19.87 -6.40
CA ILE A 163 -16.61 -21.14 -6.62
C ILE A 163 -17.86 -20.95 -7.48
N LYS A 164 -18.65 -19.90 -7.23
CA LYS A 164 -19.86 -19.60 -8.03
C LYS A 164 -19.56 -19.22 -9.48
N ASN A 165 -18.39 -18.62 -9.73
CA ASN A 165 -17.98 -18.15 -11.03
C ASN A 165 -17.16 -19.19 -11.82
N LEU A 166 -16.67 -20.27 -11.18
CA LEU A 166 -15.92 -21.34 -11.85
C LEU A 166 -16.64 -21.93 -13.08
N PRO A 167 -17.96 -22.18 -13.09
CA PRO A 167 -18.63 -22.69 -14.29
C PRO A 167 -18.55 -21.74 -15.51
N LEU A 168 -18.25 -20.46 -15.30
CA LEU A 168 -18.07 -19.52 -16.41
C LEU A 168 -16.80 -19.77 -17.20
N LEU A 169 -15.84 -20.52 -16.67
CA LEU A 169 -14.60 -20.87 -17.37
C LEU A 169 -14.84 -21.66 -18.66
N ASP A 170 -15.97 -22.37 -18.76
CA ASP A 170 -16.34 -23.14 -19.97
C ASP A 170 -16.68 -22.23 -21.16
N SER A 171 -17.11 -20.99 -20.89
CA SER A 171 -17.56 -20.05 -21.92
C SER A 171 -16.72 -18.76 -22.00
N ALA A 172 -15.99 -18.43 -20.93
CA ALA A 172 -15.11 -17.28 -20.86
C ALA A 172 -13.68 -17.65 -21.27
N GLN A 173 -12.91 -16.65 -21.72
CA GLN A 173 -11.50 -16.82 -22.09
C GLN A 173 -10.58 -16.12 -21.06
N PRO A 174 -9.31 -16.52 -20.90
CA PRO A 174 -8.35 -15.73 -20.15
C PRO A 174 -8.28 -14.28 -20.67
N PHE A 175 -8.15 -13.29 -19.78
CA PHE A 175 -8.16 -11.88 -20.18
C PHE A 175 -7.05 -11.50 -21.18
N ASP A 176 -5.91 -12.18 -21.14
CA ASP A 176 -4.77 -11.92 -22.02
C ASP A 176 -4.99 -12.41 -23.46
N ARG A 177 -6.06 -13.19 -23.72
CA ARG A 177 -6.52 -13.52 -25.07
C ARG A 177 -7.20 -12.34 -25.76
N LEU A 178 -7.69 -11.35 -25.02
CA LEU A 178 -8.18 -10.10 -25.59
C LEU A 178 -6.99 -9.27 -26.05
N LYS A 179 -6.83 -9.08 -27.36
CA LYS A 179 -5.77 -8.25 -27.95
C LYS A 179 -6.35 -7.14 -28.80
N THR A 180 -5.63 -6.03 -28.88
CA THR A 180 -5.96 -4.92 -29.77
C THR A 180 -4.70 -4.18 -30.23
N ASP A 181 -4.69 -3.80 -31.50
CA ASP A 181 -3.63 -2.97 -32.09
C ASP A 181 -3.90 -1.47 -31.93
N LYS A 182 -5.07 -1.09 -31.41
CA LYS A 182 -5.44 0.30 -31.15
C LYS A 182 -4.78 0.82 -29.86
N PRO A 183 -4.50 2.13 -29.77
CA PRO A 183 -4.20 2.76 -28.50
C PRO A 183 -5.33 2.53 -27.49
N ILE A 184 -4.97 2.22 -26.24
CA ILE A 184 -5.94 1.98 -25.17
C ILE A 184 -6.11 3.24 -24.33
N ILE A 185 -7.36 3.66 -24.12
CA ILE A 185 -7.74 4.63 -23.10
C ILE A 185 -8.27 3.85 -21.89
N VAL A 186 -7.55 3.92 -20.77
CA VAL A 186 -8.03 3.41 -19.48
C VAL A 186 -8.86 4.50 -18.82
N VAL A 187 -10.15 4.23 -18.62
CA VAL A 187 -11.09 5.19 -18.04
C VAL A 187 -11.46 4.79 -16.61
N GLY A 188 -11.05 5.62 -15.65
CA GLY A 188 -11.41 5.57 -14.24
C GLY A 188 -12.57 6.53 -13.89
N ALA A 189 -13.06 6.44 -12.65
CA ALA A 189 -14.21 7.19 -12.16
C ALA A 189 -13.86 8.55 -11.51
N GLY A 190 -12.61 9.02 -11.67
CA GLY A 190 -12.16 10.31 -11.19
C GLY A 190 -12.84 11.47 -11.93
N GLU A 191 -12.95 12.62 -11.26
CA GLU A 191 -13.54 13.85 -11.80
C GLU A 191 -12.90 14.29 -13.12
N SER A 192 -11.60 14.06 -13.32
CA SER A 192 -10.90 14.47 -14.55
C SER A 192 -11.42 13.76 -15.80
N ALA A 193 -12.18 12.66 -15.65
CA ALA A 193 -12.81 11.97 -16.77
C ALA A 193 -13.74 12.90 -17.55
N GLU A 194 -14.45 13.79 -16.86
CA GLU A 194 -15.42 14.73 -17.46
C GLU A 194 -14.77 15.61 -18.54
N ASN A 195 -13.52 16.02 -18.33
CA ASN A 195 -12.79 16.91 -19.23
C ASN A 195 -12.39 16.22 -20.55
N SER A 196 -12.42 14.89 -20.57
CA SER A 196 -11.99 14.08 -21.70
C SER A 196 -13.15 13.52 -22.53
N LEU A 197 -14.39 13.54 -22.02
CA LEU A 197 -15.54 12.87 -22.65
C LEU A 197 -15.78 13.30 -24.10
N ASN A 198 -15.77 14.61 -24.38
CA ASN A 198 -15.97 15.10 -25.76
C ASN A 198 -14.87 14.61 -26.71
N LYS A 199 -13.61 14.70 -26.27
CA LYS A 199 -12.47 14.22 -27.07
C LYS A 199 -12.54 12.72 -27.32
N LEU A 200 -13.01 11.94 -26.34
CA LEU A 200 -13.21 10.50 -26.49
C LEU A 200 -14.27 10.17 -27.54
N LYS A 201 -15.32 10.99 -27.68
CA LYS A 201 -16.30 10.84 -28.77
C LYS A 201 -15.65 11.08 -30.13
N ASP A 202 -14.90 12.17 -30.27
CA ASP A 202 -14.30 12.59 -31.53
C ASP A 202 -13.33 11.55 -32.10
N ILE A 203 -12.66 10.79 -31.23
CA ILE A 203 -11.66 9.79 -31.62
C ILE A 203 -12.13 8.34 -31.45
N ARG A 204 -13.41 8.11 -31.13
CA ARG A 204 -13.92 6.82 -30.64
C ARG A 204 -13.53 5.63 -31.53
N ASP A 205 -13.57 5.79 -32.85
CA ASP A 205 -13.28 4.72 -33.81
C ASP A 205 -11.79 4.33 -33.85
N ARG A 206 -10.90 5.22 -33.41
CA ARG A 206 -9.43 5.05 -33.46
C ARG A 206 -8.84 4.49 -32.18
N ILE A 207 -9.62 4.39 -31.12
CA ILE A 207 -9.18 3.98 -29.79
C ILE A 207 -9.88 2.71 -29.33
N PHE A 208 -9.29 2.06 -28.34
CA PHE A 208 -9.90 1.00 -27.54
C PHE A 208 -10.13 1.52 -26.13
N ILE A 209 -11.36 1.41 -25.60
CA ILE A 209 -11.71 1.89 -24.27
C ILE A 209 -11.81 0.71 -23.29
N LEU A 210 -10.88 0.68 -22.33
CA LEU A 210 -10.95 -0.17 -21.14
C LEU A 210 -11.48 0.66 -19.98
N CYS A 211 -12.73 0.42 -19.59
CA CYS A 211 -13.41 1.15 -18.53
C CYS A 211 -13.41 0.36 -17.22
N VAL A 212 -13.14 1.00 -16.08
CA VAL A 212 -13.43 0.39 -14.78
C VAL A 212 -14.94 0.39 -14.53
N ASP A 213 -15.43 -0.56 -13.73
CA ASP A 213 -16.86 -0.68 -13.34
C ASP A 213 -17.52 0.65 -12.99
N THR A 214 -16.98 1.37 -12.00
CA THR A 214 -17.53 2.64 -11.50
C THR A 214 -17.61 3.76 -12.55
N ALA A 215 -16.81 3.71 -13.62
CA ALA A 215 -16.81 4.73 -14.68
C ALA A 215 -17.77 4.40 -15.84
N LEU A 216 -18.35 3.20 -15.85
CA LEU A 216 -19.20 2.72 -16.93
C LEU A 216 -20.38 3.65 -17.17
N GLN A 217 -21.07 4.03 -16.10
CA GLN A 217 -22.25 4.89 -16.19
C GLN A 217 -21.90 6.30 -16.70
N THR A 218 -20.76 6.86 -16.30
CA THR A 218 -20.27 8.16 -16.79
C THR A 218 -20.08 8.16 -18.31
N LEU A 219 -19.56 7.07 -18.89
CA LEU A 219 -19.41 6.95 -20.35
C LEU A 219 -20.77 6.77 -21.04
N LEU A 220 -21.64 5.93 -20.49
CA LEU A 220 -22.94 5.62 -21.08
C LEU A 220 -23.90 6.82 -21.07
N GLU A 221 -23.83 7.70 -20.07
CA GLU A 221 -24.64 8.93 -19.99
C GLU A 221 -24.36 9.92 -21.13
N VAL A 222 -23.19 9.81 -21.75
CA VAL A 222 -22.81 10.60 -22.91
C VAL A 222 -22.74 9.74 -24.17
N ASP A 223 -23.41 8.59 -24.22
CA ASP A 223 -23.47 7.70 -25.38
C ASP A 223 -22.11 7.14 -25.85
N ILE A 224 -21.12 7.07 -24.95
CA ILE A 224 -19.85 6.37 -25.22
C ILE A 224 -19.96 4.94 -24.72
N VAL A 225 -19.91 3.97 -25.64
CA VAL A 225 -19.88 2.55 -25.30
C VAL A 225 -18.43 2.06 -25.22
N PRO A 226 -17.94 1.59 -24.05
CA PRO A 226 -16.59 1.05 -23.93
C PRO A 226 -16.46 -0.29 -24.66
N ASP A 227 -15.24 -0.62 -25.09
CA ASP A 227 -14.96 -1.91 -25.75
C ASP A 227 -14.93 -3.06 -24.74
N VAL A 228 -14.50 -2.78 -23.51
CA VAL A 228 -14.49 -3.73 -22.40
C VAL A 228 -14.60 -3.01 -21.05
N VAL A 229 -15.29 -3.64 -20.11
CA VAL A 229 -15.38 -3.21 -18.71
C VAL A 229 -14.57 -4.14 -17.82
N LEU A 230 -13.89 -3.60 -16.81
CA LEU A 230 -13.20 -4.37 -15.77
C LEU A 230 -14.01 -4.38 -14.48
N ALA A 231 -14.37 -5.58 -14.00
CA ALA A 231 -15.07 -5.79 -12.73
C ALA A 231 -14.21 -6.61 -11.74
N LEU A 232 -13.87 -6.03 -10.60
CA LEU A 232 -13.09 -6.71 -9.55
C LEU A 232 -13.83 -6.81 -8.21
N GLU A 233 -14.81 -5.94 -7.95
CA GLU A 233 -15.46 -5.88 -6.63
C GLU A 233 -16.29 -7.14 -6.35
N ALA A 234 -16.10 -7.69 -5.15
CA ALA A 234 -16.70 -8.93 -4.68
C ALA A 234 -18.04 -8.72 -3.97
N GLN A 235 -18.24 -7.52 -3.44
CA GLN A 235 -19.46 -7.11 -2.78
C GLN A 235 -20.52 -6.73 -3.80
N TYR A 236 -21.79 -6.91 -3.44
CA TYR A 236 -22.92 -6.54 -4.30
C TYR A 236 -23.07 -5.01 -4.50
N TYR A 237 -22.31 -4.21 -3.75
CA TYR A 237 -22.40 -2.74 -3.77
C TYR A 237 -22.02 -2.13 -5.11
N ASN A 238 -21.24 -2.82 -5.96
CA ASN A 238 -20.91 -2.36 -7.31
C ASN A 238 -21.97 -2.73 -8.36
N LEU A 239 -23.03 -3.47 -8.00
CA LEU A 239 -24.09 -3.82 -8.95
C LEU A 239 -24.76 -2.59 -9.59
N PRO A 240 -25.00 -1.47 -8.88
CA PRO A 240 -25.53 -0.25 -9.48
C PRO A 240 -24.68 0.35 -10.59
N ASP A 241 -23.36 0.11 -10.61
CA ASP A 241 -22.46 0.57 -11.68
C ASP A 241 -22.83 -0.01 -13.05
N PHE A 242 -23.56 -1.12 -13.07
CA PHE A 242 -23.97 -1.84 -14.27
C PHE A 242 -25.43 -1.59 -14.67
N TYR A 243 -26.22 -0.82 -13.90
CA TYR A 243 -27.65 -0.67 -14.17
C TYR A 243 -27.96 -0.06 -15.54
N GLY A 244 -27.26 1.01 -15.95
CA GLY A 244 -27.42 1.59 -17.29
C GLY A 244 -26.85 0.74 -18.42
N ALA A 245 -26.14 -0.34 -18.10
CA ALA A 245 -25.53 -1.26 -19.04
C ALA A 245 -26.24 -2.62 -19.14
N LYS A 246 -27.35 -2.82 -18.40
CA LYS A 246 -28.08 -4.09 -18.37
C LYS A 246 -28.42 -4.58 -19.78
N ASN A 247 -28.06 -5.82 -20.08
CA ASN A 247 -28.24 -6.51 -21.36
C ASN A 247 -27.51 -5.87 -22.56
N LYS A 248 -26.66 -4.86 -22.37
CA LYS A 248 -25.85 -4.29 -23.46
C LYS A 248 -24.78 -5.29 -23.89
N ASN A 249 -24.47 -5.27 -25.19
CA ASN A 249 -23.43 -6.11 -25.78
C ASN A 249 -22.03 -5.47 -25.56
N ILE A 250 -21.57 -5.46 -24.32
CA ILE A 250 -20.27 -4.91 -23.91
C ILE A 250 -19.42 -6.06 -23.35
N ASN A 251 -18.16 -6.17 -23.78
CA ASN A 251 -17.27 -7.21 -23.28
C ASN A 251 -16.92 -6.94 -21.81
N LEU A 252 -16.64 -8.00 -21.06
CA LEU A 252 -16.35 -7.91 -19.64
C LEU A 252 -15.10 -8.71 -19.31
N ILE A 253 -14.12 -8.05 -18.69
CA ILE A 253 -13.08 -8.71 -17.91
C ILE A 253 -13.54 -8.72 -16.46
N PHE A 254 -13.60 -9.90 -15.85
CA PHE A 254 -14.03 -10.06 -14.47
C PHE A 254 -13.02 -10.87 -13.66
N ASP A 255 -12.82 -10.48 -12.41
CA ASP A 255 -12.13 -11.35 -11.46
C ASP A 255 -13.05 -12.50 -11.05
N LEU A 256 -12.53 -13.73 -10.95
CA LEU A 256 -13.30 -14.86 -10.44
C LEU A 256 -13.85 -14.61 -9.03
N SER A 257 -13.19 -13.80 -8.21
CA SER A 257 -13.66 -13.43 -6.87
C SER A 257 -14.70 -12.29 -6.86
N SER A 258 -14.97 -11.67 -8.01
CA SER A 258 -15.96 -10.59 -8.15
C SER A 258 -17.40 -11.07 -7.94
N TYR A 259 -18.31 -10.14 -7.64
CA TYR A 259 -19.70 -10.46 -7.34
C TYR A 259 -20.39 -11.14 -8.54
N PRO A 260 -20.94 -12.37 -8.42
CA PRO A 260 -21.51 -13.09 -9.56
C PRO A 260 -22.65 -12.33 -10.26
N GLY A 261 -23.35 -11.45 -9.54
CA GLY A 261 -24.43 -10.65 -10.10
C GLY A 261 -23.98 -9.70 -11.20
N VAL A 262 -22.81 -9.06 -11.06
CA VAL A 262 -22.34 -8.10 -12.08
C VAL A 262 -21.96 -8.80 -13.38
N ILE A 263 -21.42 -10.01 -13.29
CA ILE A 263 -20.96 -10.75 -14.47
C ILE A 263 -22.12 -11.07 -15.42
N ARG A 264 -23.32 -11.30 -14.87
CA ARG A 264 -24.54 -11.61 -15.61
C ARG A 264 -25.26 -10.39 -16.21
N THR A 265 -24.77 -9.17 -15.97
CA THR A 265 -25.46 -7.95 -16.42
C THR A 265 -25.21 -7.61 -17.89
N LEU A 266 -24.05 -8.01 -18.44
CA LEU A 266 -23.63 -7.69 -19.81
C LEU A 266 -23.71 -8.92 -20.72
N ASN A 267 -24.04 -8.73 -21.99
CA ASN A 267 -24.19 -9.82 -22.97
C ASN A 267 -22.96 -10.02 -23.88
N GLY A 268 -21.93 -9.17 -23.76
CA GLY A 268 -20.72 -9.30 -24.56
C GLY A 268 -19.80 -10.44 -24.11
N LYS A 269 -18.68 -10.61 -24.82
CA LYS A 269 -17.70 -11.67 -24.55
C LYS A 269 -17.15 -11.53 -23.13
N LYS A 270 -16.92 -12.67 -22.49
CA LYS A 270 -16.47 -12.77 -21.11
C LYS A 270 -15.02 -13.20 -21.06
N TYR A 271 -14.26 -12.48 -20.26
CA TYR A 271 -12.85 -12.70 -20.04
C TYR A 271 -12.58 -12.81 -18.55
N TYR A 272 -11.95 -13.89 -18.10
CA TYR A 272 -11.70 -14.11 -16.68
C TYR A 272 -10.27 -13.73 -16.29
N ALA A 273 -10.15 -13.23 -15.07
CA ALA A 273 -8.90 -13.03 -14.36
C ALA A 273 -9.03 -13.55 -12.92
N ILE A 274 -7.91 -13.70 -12.22
CA ILE A 274 -7.93 -14.03 -10.80
C ILE A 274 -6.84 -13.26 -10.06
N THR A 275 -7.24 -12.53 -9.02
CA THR A 275 -6.30 -11.83 -8.15
C THR A 275 -5.72 -12.78 -7.12
N LYS A 276 -4.39 -12.78 -7.00
CA LYS A 276 -3.69 -13.54 -5.95
C LYS A 276 -3.78 -12.82 -4.60
N PHE A 277 -4.94 -12.93 -3.94
CA PHE A 277 -5.20 -12.25 -2.65
C PHE A 277 -4.62 -12.99 -1.42
N SER A 278 -4.22 -14.25 -1.57
CA SER A 278 -3.55 -15.05 -0.51
C SER A 278 -2.80 -16.24 -1.11
N ASP A 279 -1.86 -16.82 -0.36
CA ASP A 279 -1.23 -18.11 -0.70
C ASP A 279 -2.07 -19.29 -0.20
N SER A 280 -3.33 -19.36 -0.62
CA SER A 280 -4.26 -20.41 -0.18
C SER A 280 -4.27 -21.62 -1.12
N LYS A 281 -4.50 -22.82 -0.55
CA LYS A 281 -4.63 -24.08 -1.30
C LYS A 281 -5.78 -24.04 -2.33
N ILE A 282 -6.80 -23.22 -2.10
CA ILE A 282 -7.92 -23.10 -3.04
C ILE A 282 -7.51 -22.30 -4.27
N LEU A 283 -6.77 -21.20 -4.11
CA LEU A 283 -6.26 -20.43 -5.24
C LEU A 283 -5.29 -21.25 -6.09
N SER A 284 -4.39 -22.03 -5.46
CA SER A 284 -3.48 -22.90 -6.19
C SER A 284 -4.20 -24.04 -6.95
N LYS A 285 -5.35 -24.51 -6.47
CA LYS A 285 -6.21 -25.42 -7.23
C LYS A 285 -6.86 -24.74 -8.42
N VAL A 286 -7.36 -23.51 -8.26
CA VAL A 286 -7.96 -22.75 -9.36
C VAL A 286 -6.92 -22.45 -10.45
N GLU A 287 -5.70 -22.10 -10.07
CA GLU A 287 -4.58 -21.90 -11.00
C GLU A 287 -4.30 -23.17 -11.83
N LYS A 288 -4.35 -24.36 -11.22
CA LYS A 288 -4.21 -25.64 -11.94
C LYS A 288 -5.35 -25.93 -12.92
N LEU A 289 -6.56 -25.48 -12.61
CA LEU A 289 -7.73 -25.64 -13.50
C LEU A 289 -7.69 -24.67 -14.69
N ALA A 290 -6.96 -23.56 -14.56
CA ALA A 290 -6.78 -22.56 -15.62
C ALA A 290 -5.28 -22.31 -15.87
N PRO A 291 -4.52 -23.30 -16.38
CA PRO A 291 -3.05 -23.27 -16.43
C PRO A 291 -2.47 -22.16 -17.32
N ASN A 292 -3.26 -21.64 -18.26
CA ASN A 292 -2.86 -20.53 -19.12
C ASN A 292 -3.19 -19.15 -18.54
N LEU A 293 -3.75 -19.08 -17.32
CA LEU A 293 -4.15 -17.82 -16.72
C LEU A 293 -3.01 -17.19 -15.93
N GLN A 294 -2.58 -16.00 -16.36
CA GLN A 294 -1.73 -15.17 -15.52
C GLN A 294 -2.54 -14.60 -14.35
N MET A 295 -2.20 -14.97 -13.11
CA MET A 295 -2.80 -14.35 -11.93
C MET A 295 -2.47 -12.85 -11.86
N LEU A 296 -3.46 -12.05 -11.49
CA LEU A 296 -3.28 -10.63 -11.24
C LEU A 296 -2.60 -10.41 -9.88
N PRO A 297 -1.58 -9.54 -9.80
CA PRO A 297 -1.05 -9.13 -8.51
C PRO A 297 -2.09 -8.30 -7.73
N PRO A 298 -2.06 -8.33 -6.39
CA PRO A 298 -2.95 -7.51 -5.56
C PRO A 298 -2.50 -6.04 -5.59
N LEU A 299 -2.97 -5.29 -6.59
CA LEU A 299 -2.55 -3.91 -6.85
C LEU A 299 -3.31 -2.84 -6.05
N GLY A 300 -4.32 -3.24 -5.27
CA GLY A 300 -5.03 -2.36 -4.32
C GLY A 300 -6.03 -1.37 -4.93
N SER A 301 -6.18 -1.32 -6.26
CA SER A 301 -7.16 -0.47 -6.94
C SER A 301 -7.55 -1.04 -8.30
N VAL A 302 -8.84 -0.98 -8.65
CA VAL A 302 -9.35 -1.39 -9.98
C VAL A 302 -8.68 -0.60 -11.10
N GLY A 303 -8.39 0.69 -10.88
CA GLY A 303 -7.70 1.53 -11.86
C GLY A 303 -6.26 1.08 -12.14
N ILE A 304 -5.50 0.75 -11.09
CA ILE A 304 -4.13 0.23 -11.26
C ILE A 304 -4.15 -1.15 -11.93
N THR A 305 -5.11 -2.00 -11.57
CA THR A 305 -5.32 -3.28 -12.25
C THR A 305 -5.71 -3.10 -13.72
N ALA A 306 -6.53 -2.11 -14.06
CA ALA A 306 -6.87 -1.79 -15.44
C ALA A 306 -5.64 -1.37 -16.26
N ILE A 307 -4.75 -0.56 -15.68
CA ILE A 307 -3.45 -0.23 -16.31
C ILE A 307 -2.62 -1.49 -16.53
N TYR A 308 -2.50 -2.33 -15.51
CA TYR A 308 -1.76 -3.60 -15.59
C TYR A 308 -2.30 -4.50 -16.70
N ILE A 309 -3.63 -4.61 -16.82
CA ILE A 309 -4.29 -5.36 -17.87
C ILE A 309 -4.06 -4.72 -19.24
N ALA A 310 -4.20 -3.40 -19.38
CA ALA A 310 -3.99 -2.70 -20.65
C ALA A 310 -2.59 -2.97 -21.23
N LEU A 311 -1.55 -3.00 -20.37
CA LEU A 311 -0.18 -3.37 -20.74
C LEU A 311 -0.04 -4.79 -21.31
N LYS A 312 -1.03 -5.66 -21.07
CA LYS A 312 -1.09 -7.01 -21.63
C LYS A 312 -1.96 -7.10 -22.88
N LEU A 313 -2.90 -6.16 -23.10
CA LEU A 313 -3.85 -6.24 -24.22
C LEU A 313 -3.29 -5.61 -25.50
N THR A 314 -2.35 -4.67 -25.40
CA THR A 314 -1.78 -3.96 -26.54
C THR A 314 -0.27 -3.77 -26.42
N THR A 315 0.39 -3.58 -27.56
CA THR A 315 1.77 -3.06 -27.67
C THR A 315 1.79 -1.58 -28.06
N ASN A 316 0.62 -0.97 -28.28
CA ASN A 316 0.46 0.44 -28.64
C ASN A 316 0.40 1.34 -27.39
N SER A 317 0.18 2.64 -27.60
CA SER A 317 0.12 3.65 -26.54
C SER A 317 -1.06 3.42 -25.59
N ILE A 318 -0.82 3.68 -24.30
CA ILE A 318 -1.85 3.62 -23.25
C ILE A 318 -2.00 5.02 -22.65
N PHE A 319 -3.23 5.52 -22.62
CA PHE A 319 -3.58 6.81 -22.03
C PHE A 319 -4.52 6.61 -20.84
N LEU A 320 -4.42 7.49 -19.86
CA LEU A 320 -5.16 7.40 -18.60
C LEU A 320 -6.13 8.57 -18.51
N VAL A 321 -7.38 8.29 -18.16
CA VAL A 321 -8.45 9.28 -17.99
C VAL A 321 -9.20 8.95 -16.70
N GLY A 322 -9.45 9.92 -15.82
CA GLY A 322 -10.24 9.68 -14.60
C GLY A 322 -9.53 8.83 -13.54
N LEU A 323 -8.20 8.82 -13.51
CA LEU A 323 -7.39 8.17 -12.46
C LEU A 323 -6.67 9.23 -11.63
N ASP A 324 -7.44 9.95 -10.81
CA ASP A 324 -7.00 11.23 -10.22
C ASP A 324 -6.18 11.10 -8.95
N PHE A 325 -6.37 10.01 -8.20
CA PHE A 325 -5.81 9.79 -6.85
C PHE A 325 -5.98 10.98 -5.89
N SER A 326 -6.96 11.82 -6.17
CA SER A 326 -7.31 13.07 -5.50
C SER A 326 -8.76 13.39 -5.83
N TYR A 327 -9.34 14.35 -5.11
CA TYR A 327 -10.72 14.79 -5.33
C TYR A 327 -10.91 16.22 -4.84
N THR A 328 -11.87 16.91 -5.45
CA THR A 328 -12.36 18.21 -5.01
C THR A 328 -13.28 18.03 -3.80
N LEU A 329 -13.17 18.88 -2.78
CA LEU A 329 -14.10 18.82 -1.66
C LEU A 329 -15.55 18.98 -2.18
N GLY A 330 -16.43 18.04 -1.84
CA GLY A 330 -17.81 18.03 -2.33
C GLY A 330 -18.05 17.11 -3.52
N LYS A 331 -17.00 16.60 -4.17
CA LYS A 331 -17.13 15.78 -5.38
C LYS A 331 -16.01 14.75 -5.38
N THR A 332 -16.33 13.47 -5.18
CA THR A 332 -15.31 12.41 -5.07
C THR A 332 -15.13 11.58 -6.34
N HIS A 333 -16.10 11.66 -7.25
CA HIS A 333 -16.18 10.87 -8.48
C HIS A 333 -16.75 11.74 -9.60
N SER A 334 -16.59 11.30 -10.84
CA SER A 334 -17.22 11.90 -12.01
C SER A 334 -18.75 11.92 -11.91
N LYS A 335 -19.36 12.88 -12.60
CA LYS A 335 -20.81 12.91 -12.84
C LYS A 335 -21.27 11.60 -13.48
N GLY A 336 -22.47 11.18 -13.10
CA GLY A 336 -23.09 9.95 -13.58
C GLY A 336 -22.69 8.66 -12.87
N THR A 337 -21.65 8.67 -12.04
CA THR A 337 -21.33 7.51 -11.21
C THR A 337 -22.48 7.21 -10.23
N PRO A 338 -22.75 5.94 -9.88
CA PRO A 338 -23.82 5.64 -8.92
C PRO A 338 -23.66 6.31 -7.56
N TYR A 339 -22.42 6.55 -7.12
CA TYR A 339 -22.17 7.36 -5.92
C TYR A 339 -22.71 8.79 -6.07
N HIS A 340 -22.42 9.46 -7.20
CA HIS A 340 -22.93 10.79 -7.50
C HIS A 340 -24.47 10.79 -7.59
N LEU A 341 -25.06 9.86 -8.34
CA LEU A 341 -26.51 9.76 -8.51
C LEU A 341 -27.23 9.47 -7.17
N THR A 342 -26.71 8.56 -6.36
CA THR A 342 -27.26 8.25 -5.03
C THR A 342 -27.13 9.43 -4.08
N SER A 343 -26.02 10.18 -4.15
CA SER A 343 -25.86 11.41 -3.38
C SER A 343 -26.99 12.38 -3.73
N LEU A 344 -27.18 12.69 -5.01
CA LEU A 344 -28.24 13.60 -5.49
C LEU A 344 -29.64 13.13 -5.08
N GLN A 345 -29.93 11.82 -5.16
CA GLN A 345 -31.24 11.27 -4.76
C GLN A 345 -31.55 11.42 -3.27
N LYS A 346 -30.52 11.46 -2.42
CA LYS A 346 -30.68 11.65 -0.97
C LYS A 346 -30.87 13.11 -0.59
N TRP A 347 -30.67 14.05 -1.53
CA TRP A 347 -30.81 15.47 -1.26
C TRP A 347 -32.29 15.82 -1.13
N ASN A 348 -32.63 16.43 0.00
CA ASN A 348 -33.97 16.94 0.27
C ASN A 348 -33.88 18.11 1.24
N ARG A 349 -35.02 18.73 1.55
CA ARG A 349 -35.09 19.91 2.44
C ARG A 349 -34.43 19.68 3.81
N LEU A 350 -34.44 18.45 4.32
CA LEU A 350 -33.88 18.07 5.63
C LEU A 350 -32.47 17.46 5.54
N ASN A 351 -31.99 17.18 4.32
CA ASN A 351 -30.68 16.61 4.07
C ASN A 351 -30.07 17.31 2.84
N PRO A 352 -29.32 18.41 3.01
CA PRO A 352 -28.79 19.19 1.89
C PRO A 352 -27.66 18.49 1.12
N GLY A 353 -27.30 17.25 1.50
CA GLY A 353 -26.38 16.42 0.74
C GLY A 353 -25.03 16.21 1.39
N ASN A 354 -24.66 14.94 1.56
CA ASN A 354 -23.46 14.53 2.29
C ASN A 354 -22.15 14.95 1.65
N SER A 355 -22.12 15.29 0.35
CA SER A 355 -20.85 15.45 -0.35
C SER A 355 -20.06 16.65 0.16
N TYR A 356 -20.73 17.78 0.43
CA TYR A 356 -20.08 18.98 0.97
C TYR A 356 -19.67 18.79 2.45
N GLU A 357 -20.60 18.37 3.30
CA GLU A 357 -20.36 18.22 4.74
C GLU A 357 -19.34 17.10 5.07
N SER A 358 -19.40 15.95 4.38
CA SER A 358 -18.43 14.85 4.58
C SER A 358 -17.02 15.22 4.11
N SER A 359 -16.92 16.13 3.14
CA SER A 359 -15.64 16.65 2.66
C SER A 359 -15.04 17.66 3.64
N LEU A 360 -15.88 18.45 4.31
CA LEU A 360 -15.47 19.37 5.39
C LEU A 360 -15.13 18.64 6.69
N ASN A 361 -15.81 17.54 7.00
CA ASN A 361 -15.63 16.76 8.24
C ASN A 361 -14.44 15.80 8.21
N ARG A 362 -13.79 15.59 7.06
CA ARG A 362 -12.52 14.85 7.03
C ARG A 362 -11.42 15.75 7.57
N PRO A 363 -10.62 15.32 8.55
CA PRO A 363 -9.51 16.13 9.02
C PRO A 363 -8.61 16.40 7.81
N ILE A 364 -8.53 17.66 7.40
CA ILE A 364 -7.44 18.15 6.57
C ILE A 364 -6.20 17.71 7.35
N LYS A 365 -5.49 16.68 6.86
CA LYS A 365 -4.15 16.43 7.37
C LYS A 365 -3.44 17.75 7.13
N ASN A 366 -3.18 18.49 8.20
CA ASN A 366 -2.28 19.62 8.21
C ASN A 366 -0.91 19.05 7.84
N TYR A 367 -0.71 18.82 6.54
CA TYR A 367 0.61 18.85 5.96
C TYR A 367 1.09 20.25 6.28
N LYS A 368 1.86 20.39 7.37
CA LYS A 368 2.81 21.50 7.46
C LYS A 368 3.53 21.45 6.13
N ARG A 369 3.21 22.41 5.25
CA ARG A 369 3.93 22.67 4.02
C ARG A 369 5.37 22.89 4.44
N VAL A 370 6.17 21.82 4.40
CA VAL A 370 7.62 21.95 4.37
C VAL A 370 7.90 22.41 2.95
N PHE A 371 7.65 23.69 2.68
CA PHE A 371 8.30 24.34 1.56
C PHE A 371 9.77 24.42 1.95
N PRO A 372 10.70 23.79 1.22
CA PRO A 372 12.07 24.21 1.30
C PRO A 372 12.07 25.67 0.85
N THR A 373 12.50 26.57 1.72
CA THR A 373 12.78 27.95 1.37
C THR A 373 13.85 27.93 0.28
N CYS A 374 13.41 28.00 -0.97
CA CYS A 374 14.27 28.26 -2.10
C CYS A 374 14.77 29.70 -1.91
N LYS A 375 15.95 29.83 -1.29
CA LYS A 375 16.68 31.11 -1.30
C LYS A 375 16.96 31.41 -2.77
N ARG A 376 16.26 32.41 -3.31
CA ARG A 376 16.69 33.13 -4.51
C ARG A 376 18.12 33.59 -4.24
N THR A 377 19.08 32.90 -4.85
CA THR A 377 20.44 33.39 -5.01
C THR A 377 20.38 34.29 -6.24
N THR A 378 20.33 35.59 -5.99
CA THR A 378 20.71 36.60 -6.98
C THR A 378 22.22 36.59 -7.07
N PHE A 379 22.74 36.15 -8.22
CA PHE A 379 23.94 36.71 -8.84
C PHE A 379 23.70 36.72 -10.35
#